data_AF-A0A538U4G4-F1
#
_entry.id   AF-A0A538U4G4-F1
#
_cell.length_a   1.000
_cell.length_b   1.000
_cell.length_c   1.000
_cell.angle_alpha   90.00
_cell.angle_beta   90.00
_cell.angle_gamma   90.00
#
_symmetry.space_group_name_H-M   'P 1'
#
loop_
_entity.id
_entity.type
_entity.pdbx_description
1 polymer ?
#
loop_
_entity_poly.entity_id
_entity_poly.type
_entity_poly.pdbx_seq_one_letter_code
_entity_poly.pdbx_strand_id
1 'polypeptide(L)'
;MTGVRIAAFGGVYSNHLALEAVLDDLALRAPDHAWCLGDLGGFGPDPDRSIALLAASGVPTLRGNYDDSIGNDRDDCACGYSDPRDNHFAQISFDYTR
;
A
#
# COMPACT_ATOMS: atom_id res chain seq x y z
N MET A 1 -7.21 -19.02 -27.67
CA MET A 1 -6.60 -17.72 -27.32
C MET A 1 -6.31 -17.74 -25.83
N THR A 2 -5.05 -17.61 -25.43
CA THR A 2 -4.71 -17.35 -24.03
C THR A 2 -5.11 -15.91 -23.72
N GLY A 3 -5.97 -15.70 -22.71
CA GLY A 3 -6.41 -14.37 -22.31
C GLY A 3 -5.29 -13.57 -21.64
N VAL A 4 -5.43 -12.24 -21.62
CA VAL A 4 -4.56 -11.34 -20.88
C VAL A 4 -4.76 -11.58 -19.37
N ARG A 5 -3.66 -11.71 -18.63
CA ARG A 5 -3.64 -11.87 -17.17
C ARG A 5 -3.15 -10.59 -16.52
N ILE A 6 -3.96 -10.08 -15.60
CA ILE A 6 -3.67 -8.87 -14.83
C ILE A 6 -3.55 -9.26 -13.35
N ALA A 7 -2.51 -8.76 -12.69
CA ALA A 7 -2.42 -8.76 -11.25
C ALA A 7 -2.72 -7.35 -10.70
N ALA A 8 -3.52 -7.30 -9.64
CA ALA A 8 -3.77 -6.08 -8.89
C ALA A 8 -3.66 -6.40 -7.41
N PHE A 9 -2.93 -5.57 -6.68
CA PHE A 9 -2.75 -5.66 -5.23
C PHE A 9 -2.71 -4.24 -4.66
N GLY A 10 -2.83 -4.06 -3.35
CA GLY A 10 -2.80 -2.76 -2.70
C GLY A 10 -3.06 -2.93 -1.21
N GLY A 11 -3.28 -1.85 -0.48
CA GLY A 11 -3.38 -1.93 0.98
C GLY A 11 -2.09 -2.50 1.55
N VAL A 12 -0.96 -1.94 1.12
CA VAL A 12 0.36 -2.39 1.57
C VAL A 12 0.53 -2.10 3.05
N TYR A 13 -0.02 -0.98 3.53
CA TYR A 13 -0.09 -0.60 4.93
C TYR A 13 1.24 -0.80 5.68
N SER A 14 2.35 -0.41 5.08
CA SER A 14 3.72 -0.52 5.65
C SER A 14 4.15 -1.95 5.99
N ASN A 15 3.46 -2.96 5.44
CA ASN A 15 3.79 -4.37 5.63
C ASN A 15 4.75 -4.85 4.54
N HIS A 16 6.02 -4.50 4.70
CA HIS A 16 7.07 -4.87 3.75
C HIS A 16 7.22 -6.38 3.57
N LEU A 17 6.96 -7.20 4.61
CA LEU A 17 7.05 -8.66 4.51
C LEU A 17 5.97 -9.23 3.58
N ALA A 18 4.73 -8.73 3.69
CA ALA A 18 3.66 -9.13 2.80
C ALA A 18 3.92 -8.63 1.37
N LEU A 19 4.44 -7.42 1.22
CA LEU A 19 4.80 -6.86 -0.08
C LEU A 19 5.91 -7.68 -0.76
N GLU A 20 7.00 -8.03 -0.06
CA GLU A 20 8.06 -8.91 -0.57
C GLU A 20 7.47 -10.22 -1.10
N ALA A 21 6.60 -10.87 -0.32
CA ALA A 21 5.95 -12.11 -0.73
C ALA A 21 5.05 -11.95 -1.98
N VAL A 22 4.35 -10.82 -2.12
CA VAL A 22 3.56 -10.50 -3.32
C VAL A 22 4.46 -10.28 -4.53
N LEU A 23 5.56 -9.54 -4.36
CA LEU A 23 6.51 -9.28 -5.46
C LEU A 23 7.17 -10.57 -5.95
N ASP A 24 7.55 -11.46 -5.03
CA ASP A 24 8.08 -12.79 -5.36
C ASP A 24 7.05 -13.64 -6.14
N ASP A 25 5.79 -13.62 -5.72
CA ASP A 25 4.70 -14.33 -6.41
C ASP A 25 4.42 -13.74 -7.80
N LEU A 26 4.51 -12.42 -7.96
CA LEU A 26 4.39 -11.75 -9.27
C LEU A 26 5.52 -12.18 -10.22
N ALA A 27 6.77 -12.26 -9.71
CA ALA A 27 7.91 -12.73 -10.49
C ALA A 27 7.72 -14.19 -10.95
N LEU A 28 7.16 -15.05 -10.09
CA LEU A 28 6.89 -16.45 -10.41
C LEU A 28 5.76 -16.63 -11.43
N ARG A 29 4.65 -15.89 -11.26
CA ARG A 29 3.46 -16.03 -12.12
C ARG A 29 3.56 -15.31 -13.45
N ALA A 30 4.42 -14.30 -13.52
CA ALA A 30 4.69 -13.45 -14.68
C ALA A 30 3.38 -13.04 -15.42
N PRO A 31 2.48 -12.28 -14.76
CA PRO A 31 1.29 -11.75 -15.44
C PRO A 31 1.70 -10.78 -16.55
N ASP A 32 0.81 -10.57 -17.52
CA ASP A 32 1.06 -9.62 -18.61
C ASP A 32 1.16 -8.17 -18.07
N HIS A 33 0.41 -7.88 -17.01
CA HIS A 33 0.45 -6.59 -16.32
C HIS A 33 0.26 -6.73 -14.81
N ALA A 34 0.83 -5.78 -14.05
CA ALA A 34 0.66 -5.66 -12.61
C ALA A 34 0.45 -4.19 -12.20
N TRP A 35 -0.41 -3.95 -11.21
CA TRP A 35 -0.62 -2.64 -10.59
C TRP A 35 -0.71 -2.75 -9.08
N CYS A 36 -0.11 -1.79 -8.37
CA CYS A 36 -0.38 -1.53 -6.97
C CYS A 36 -1.48 -0.46 -6.86
N LEU A 37 -2.49 -0.68 -6.03
CA LEU A 37 -3.66 0.18 -5.87
C LEU A 37 -3.48 1.26 -4.78
N GLY A 38 -2.30 1.32 -4.16
CA GLY A 38 -1.96 2.32 -3.14
C GLY A 38 -2.19 1.84 -1.71
N ASP A 39 -2.39 2.82 -0.83
CA ASP A 39 -2.43 2.70 0.63
C ASP A 39 -1.14 2.10 1.17
N LEU A 40 -0.04 2.83 0.97
CA LEU A 40 1.33 2.38 1.22
C LEU A 40 1.74 2.50 2.70
N GLY A 41 1.31 3.57 3.35
CA GLY A 41 1.55 3.84 4.77
C GLY A 41 0.51 3.19 5.69
N GLY A 42 0.76 3.15 7.00
CA GLY A 42 -0.21 2.65 7.99
C GLY A 42 0.37 1.54 8.87
N PHE A 43 -0.51 0.62 9.27
CA PHE A 43 -0.38 -0.28 10.43
C PHE A 43 0.94 -1.06 10.60
N GLY A 44 1.67 -1.28 9.52
CA GLY A 44 2.95 -1.98 9.51
C GLY A 44 4.11 -1.15 10.07
N PRO A 45 5.18 -1.82 10.53
CA PRO A 45 6.22 -1.18 11.34
C PRO A 45 7.32 -0.46 10.53
N ASP A 46 7.32 -0.52 9.20
CA ASP A 46 8.43 -0.02 8.38
C ASP A 46 7.92 0.57 7.04
N PRO A 47 7.35 1.78 7.06
CA PRO A 47 6.81 2.44 5.87
C PRO A 47 7.87 2.68 4.79
N ASP A 48 9.06 3.13 5.18
CA ASP A 48 10.16 3.45 4.25
C ASP A 48 10.60 2.22 3.47
N ARG A 49 10.68 1.06 4.12
CA ARG A 49 11.03 -0.19 3.43
C ARG A 49 9.99 -0.59 2.40
N SER A 50 8.70 -0.44 2.69
CA SER A 50 7.63 -0.71 1.71
C SER A 50 7.74 0.19 0.48
N ILE A 51 8.03 1.48 0.68
CA ILE A 51 8.23 2.44 -0.41
C ILE A 51 9.45 2.04 -1.27
N ALA A 52 10.57 1.71 -0.61
CA ALA A 52 11.79 1.30 -1.30
C ALA A 52 11.59 0.03 -2.15
N LEU A 53 10.87 -0.96 -1.63
CA LEU A 53 10.54 -2.20 -2.34
C LEU A 53 9.65 -1.94 -3.56
N LEU A 54 8.59 -1.15 -3.41
CA LEU A 54 7.71 -0.81 -4.53
C LEU A 54 8.45 -0.03 -5.61
N ALA A 55 9.27 0.96 -5.23
CA ALA A 55 10.08 1.72 -6.17
C ALA A 55 11.05 0.82 -6.93
N ALA A 56 11.72 -0.10 -6.24
CA ALA A 56 12.64 -1.06 -6.85
C ALA A 56 11.94 -2.07 -7.77
N SER A 57 10.68 -2.43 -7.46
CA SER A 57 9.89 -3.38 -8.27
C SER A 57 9.49 -2.83 -9.64
N GLY A 58 9.43 -1.50 -9.80
CA GLY A 58 8.92 -0.85 -11.01
C GLY A 58 7.42 -1.06 -11.26
N VAL A 59 6.67 -1.63 -10.32
CA VAL A 59 5.22 -1.81 -10.44
C VAL A 59 4.52 -0.45 -10.43
N PRO A 60 3.73 -0.10 -11.46
CA PRO A 60 2.93 1.12 -11.45
C PRO A 60 1.98 1.15 -10.26
N THR A 61 2.02 2.23 -9.50
CA THR A 61 1.27 2.38 -8.24
C THR A 61 0.29 3.54 -8.35
N LEU A 62 -0.98 3.28 -8.03
CA LEU A 62 -2.01 4.29 -7.91
C LEU A 62 -1.96 4.93 -6.52
N ARG A 63 -2.47 6.16 -6.41
CA ARG A 63 -2.57 6.88 -5.14
C ARG A 63 -3.85 6.49 -4.40
N GLY A 64 -3.72 5.84 -3.26
CA GLY A 64 -4.82 5.56 -2.33
C GLY A 64 -5.20 6.78 -1.49
N ASN A 65 -6.22 6.65 -0.63
CA ASN A 65 -6.62 7.75 0.26
C ASN A 65 -5.52 8.05 1.28
N TYR A 66 -4.84 7.01 1.79
CA TYR A 66 -3.76 7.19 2.76
C TYR A 66 -2.60 7.97 2.13
N ASP A 67 -2.23 7.60 0.90
CA ASP A 67 -1.14 8.24 0.15
C ASP A 67 -1.48 9.69 -0.20
N ASP A 68 -2.75 9.98 -0.52
CA ASP A 68 -3.22 11.35 -0.70
C ASP A 68 -3.13 12.16 0.60
N SER A 69 -3.48 11.56 1.74
CA SER A 69 -3.38 12.22 3.04
C SER A 69 -1.94 12.57 3.40
N ILE A 70 -1.00 11.63 3.26
CA ILE A 70 0.43 11.90 3.51
C ILE A 70 0.96 12.91 2.49
N GLY A 71 0.73 12.68 1.19
CA GLY A 71 1.29 13.50 0.12
C GLY A 71 0.74 14.94 0.04
N ASN A 72 -0.37 15.22 0.72
CA ASN A 72 -0.97 16.56 0.79
C ASN A 72 -1.05 17.11 2.22
N ASP A 73 -0.25 16.58 3.16
CA ASP A 73 -0.16 17.07 4.54
C ASP A 73 -1.52 17.15 5.28
N ARG A 74 -2.45 16.22 5.01
CA ARG A 74 -3.75 16.18 5.70
C ARG A 74 -3.62 15.74 7.16
N ASP A 75 -4.68 15.98 7.93
CA ASP A 75 -4.72 15.75 9.38
C ASP A 75 -5.00 14.27 9.76
N ASP A 76 -5.59 13.48 8.86
CA ASP A 76 -5.94 12.08 9.11
C ASP A 76 -5.72 11.18 7.88
N CYS A 77 -5.84 9.86 8.07
CA CYS A 77 -5.67 8.88 6.99
C CYS A 77 -6.84 8.84 5.98
N ALA A 78 -7.91 9.59 6.20
CA ALA A 78 -9.15 9.53 5.42
C ALA A 78 -9.77 8.11 5.28
N CYS A 79 -9.48 7.21 6.23
CA CYS A 79 -9.91 5.81 6.17
C CYS A 79 -11.43 5.61 6.34
N GLY A 80 -12.14 6.61 6.87
CA GLY A 80 -13.60 6.61 6.97
C GLY A 80 -14.19 5.63 7.99
N TYR A 81 -13.45 5.27 9.04
CA TYR A 81 -13.98 4.40 10.10
C TYR A 81 -15.16 5.06 10.83
N SER A 82 -16.21 4.28 11.12
CA SER A 82 -17.39 4.76 11.84
C SER A 82 -17.31 4.59 13.35
N ASP A 83 -16.49 3.66 13.85
CA ASP A 83 -16.20 3.50 15.28
C ASP A 83 -15.10 4.50 15.70
N PRO A 84 -15.34 5.35 16.70
CA PRO A 84 -14.31 6.26 17.22
C PRO A 84 -13.03 5.56 17.68
N ARG A 85 -13.11 4.30 18.12
CA ARG A 85 -11.94 3.52 18.55
C ARG A 85 -11.05 3.14 17.37
N ASP A 86 -11.63 2.81 16.24
CA ASP A 86 -10.87 2.48 15.03
C ASP A 86 -10.16 3.73 14.49
N ASN A 87 -10.85 4.88 14.49
CA ASN A 87 -10.23 6.17 14.16
C ASN A 87 -9.06 6.51 15.10
N HIS A 88 -9.19 6.23 16.40
CA HIS A 88 -8.11 6.47 17.35
C HIS A 88 -6.85 5.68 17.01
N PHE A 89 -6.96 4.37 16.75
CA PHE A 89 -5.80 3.55 16.39
C PHE A 89 -5.26 3.87 15.00
N ALA A 90 -6.13 4.20 14.05
CA ALA A 90 -5.73 4.65 12.72
C ALA A 90 -4.90 5.93 12.79
N GLN A 91 -5.31 6.89 13.64
CA GLN A 91 -4.55 8.13 13.83
C GLN A 91 -3.16 7.88 14.41
N ILE A 92 -3.03 7.01 15.42
CA ILE A 92 -1.71 6.64 15.98
C ILE A 92 -0.79 6.09 14.89
N SER A 93 -1.32 5.24 14.01
CA SER A 93 -0.57 4.69 12.89
C SER A 93 -0.24 5.74 11.83
N PHE A 94 -1.17 6.66 11.58
CA PHE A 94 -0.99 7.76 10.64
C PHE A 94 0.13 8.70 11.09
N ASP A 95 0.07 9.13 12.35
CA ASP A 95 1.07 9.99 12.97
C ASP A 95 2.47 9.36 12.98
N TYR A 96 2.56 8.02 13.11
CA TYR A 96 3.83 7.30 13.02
C TYR A 96 4.41 7.28 11.60
N THR A 97 3.57 7.23 10.57
CA THR A 97 4.02 7.16 9.18
C THR A 97 4.46 8.53 8.64
N ARG A 98 3.99 9.61 9.25
CA ARG A 98 4.16 10.98 8.78
C ARG A 98 5.57 11.54 9.04
#